data_AF-A0A1Q3M0C3-F1
#
_entry.id   AF-A0A1Q3M0C3-F1
#
_cell.length_a   1.000
_cell.length_b   1.000
_cell.length_c   1.000
_cell.angle_alpha   90.00
_cell.angle_beta   90.00
_cell.angle_gamma   90.00
#
_symmetry.space_group_name_H-M   'P 1'
#
loop_
_entity.id
_entity.type
_entity.pdbx_description
1 polymer ?
#
loop_
_entity_poly.entity_id
_entity_poly.type
_entity_poly.pdbx_seq_one_letter_code
_entity_poly.pdbx_strand_id
1 'polypeptide(L)'
;MALRMKISVRPAKRDGEAKVIFDGPLDREHIAISSEDVTLTFVARDIYSTASNQRYTIQLSVDELATILDVDDDSEDGASEAGDGANAAE
;
A
#
# COMPACT_ATOMS: atom_id res chain seq x y z
N MET A 1 3.51 11.87 -15.59
CA MET A 1 4.66 11.21 -14.94
C MET A 1 4.35 9.72 -14.88
N ALA A 2 5.27 8.86 -15.30
CA ALA A 2 5.12 7.42 -15.10
C ALA A 2 5.37 7.10 -13.62
N LEU A 3 4.46 6.35 -12.98
CA LEU A 3 4.69 5.85 -11.63
C LEU A 3 5.81 4.80 -11.72
N ARG A 4 6.88 4.97 -10.93
CA ARG A 4 7.95 3.97 -10.81
C ARG A 4 7.72 3.13 -9.56
N MET A 5 7.84 1.83 -9.72
CA MET A 5 7.80 0.86 -8.63
C MET A 5 9.20 0.31 -8.37
N LYS A 6 9.54 0.17 -7.09
CA LYS A 6 10.79 -0.42 -6.63
C LYS A 6 10.50 -1.53 -5.63
N ILE A 7 11.10 -2.70 -5.84
CA ILE A 7 10.94 -3.86 -4.96
C ILE A 7 12.31 -4.31 -4.49
N SER A 8 12.46 -4.40 -3.18
CA SER A 8 13.67 -4.90 -2.52
C SER A 8 13.34 -6.08 -1.62
N VAL A 9 14.23 -7.07 -1.62
CA VAL A 9 14.11 -8.29 -0.81
C VAL A 9 15.35 -8.50 0.04
N ARG A 10 15.16 -9.06 1.22
CA ARG A 10 16.23 -9.48 2.14
C ARG A 10 16.07 -10.97 2.44
N PRO A 11 17.15 -11.76 2.53
CA PRO A 11 17.04 -13.14 2.98
C PRO A 11 16.45 -13.21 4.40
N ALA A 12 15.40 -14.01 4.61
CA ALA A 12 14.77 -14.12 5.92
C ALA A 12 15.66 -14.83 6.97
N LYS A 13 16.53 -15.76 6.53
CA LYS A 13 17.35 -16.62 7.41
C LYS A 13 18.79 -16.13 7.64
N ARG A 14 19.23 -15.10 6.90
CA ARG A 14 20.60 -14.59 6.99
C ARG A 14 20.53 -13.09 7.08
N ASP A 15 21.31 -12.52 7.98
CA ASP A 15 21.54 -11.09 7.95
C ASP A 15 22.32 -10.73 6.70
N GLY A 16 21.72 -9.86 5.90
CA GLY A 16 22.22 -9.44 4.61
C GLY A 16 21.51 -8.16 4.18
N GLU A 17 22.13 -7.41 3.29
CA GLU A 17 21.56 -6.18 2.77
C GLU A 17 20.34 -6.45 1.88
N ALA A 18 19.39 -5.51 1.90
CA ALA A 18 18.26 -5.55 1.00
C ALA A 18 18.73 -5.36 -0.45
N LYS A 19 18.30 -6.25 -1.34
CA LYS A 19 18.64 -6.21 -2.76
C LYS A 19 17.42 -5.80 -3.57
N VAL A 20 17.61 -4.86 -4.48
CA VAL A 20 16.57 -4.45 -5.42
C VAL A 20 16.42 -5.53 -6.49
N ILE A 21 15.22 -6.10 -6.61
CA ILE A 21 14.88 -7.12 -7.62
C ILE A 21 14.02 -6.58 -8.75
N PHE A 22 13.40 -5.42 -8.55
CA PHE A 22 12.62 -4.70 -9.54
C PHE A 22 12.80 -3.19 -9.37
N ASP A 23 13.03 -2.47 -10.45
CA ASP A 23 13.07 -1.01 -10.50
C ASP A 23 12.64 -0.55 -11.90
N GLY A 24 11.34 -0.30 -12.07
CA GLY A 24 10.72 -0.10 -13.36
C GLY A 24 9.38 0.64 -13.29
N PRO A 25 8.82 1.03 -14.44
CA PRO A 25 7.50 1.64 -14.49
C PRO A 25 6.42 0.65 -14.03
N LEU A 26 5.41 1.17 -13.35
CA LEU A 26 4.16 0.47 -13.09
C LEU A 26 3.14 0.85 -14.16
N ASP A 27 3.06 0.01 -15.19
CA ASP A 27 2.12 0.17 -16.29
C ASP A 27 0.79 -0.56 -16.06
N ARG A 28 -0.26 -0.15 -16.77
CA ARG A 28 -1.61 -0.71 -16.62
C ARG A 28 -1.69 -2.20 -16.98
N GLU A 29 -0.76 -2.71 -17.78
CA GLU A 29 -0.63 -4.14 -18.10
C GLU A 29 -0.25 -5.00 -16.88
N HIS A 30 0.34 -4.38 -15.85
CA HIS A 30 0.69 -5.07 -14.60
C HIS A 30 -0.50 -5.15 -13.64
N ILE A 31 -1.61 -4.45 -13.90
CA ILE A 31 -2.71 -4.28 -12.95
C ILE A 31 -4.00 -4.87 -13.53
N ALA A 32 -4.59 -5.83 -12.83
CA ALA A 32 -5.95 -6.29 -13.06
C ALA A 32 -6.83 -5.85 -11.89
N ILE A 33 -7.98 -5.23 -12.20
CA ILE A 33 -8.94 -4.76 -11.20
C ILE A 33 -10.24 -5.51 -11.44
N SER A 34 -10.76 -6.17 -10.40
CA SER A 34 -12.09 -6.75 -10.36
C SER A 34 -12.96 -5.99 -9.34
N SER A 35 -14.20 -6.42 -9.16
CA SER A 35 -15.09 -5.87 -8.11
C SER A 35 -14.65 -6.24 -6.69
N GLU A 36 -13.83 -7.28 -6.54
CA GLU A 36 -13.47 -7.86 -5.24
C GLU A 36 -11.99 -7.64 -4.91
N ASP A 37 -11.13 -7.58 -5.94
CA ASP A 37 -9.68 -7.60 -5.78
C ASP A 37 -8.95 -6.68 -6.78
N VAL A 38 -7.79 -6.21 -6.35
CA VAL A 38 -6.75 -5.65 -7.20
C VAL A 38 -5.57 -6.61 -7.24
N THR A 39 -5.19 -7.03 -8.45
CA THR A 39 -4.06 -7.92 -8.69
C THR A 39 -2.94 -7.18 -9.41
N LEU A 40 -1.76 -7.18 -8.82
CA LEU A 40 -0.53 -6.65 -9.37
C LEU A 40 0.38 -7.80 -9.82
N THR A 41 0.80 -7.81 -11.08
CA THR A 41 1.66 -8.83 -11.68
C THR A 41 2.89 -8.19 -12.32
N PHE A 42 4.10 -8.61 -11.95
CA PHE A 42 5.36 -8.10 -12.53
C PHE A 42 6.43 -9.18 -12.60
N VAL A 43 7.46 -8.97 -13.43
CA VAL A 43 8.61 -9.86 -13.57
C VAL A 43 9.83 -9.22 -12.92
N ALA A 44 10.40 -9.90 -11.93
CA ALA A 44 11.55 -9.41 -11.16
C ALA A 44 12.65 -10.49 -11.08
N ARG A 45 13.87 -10.07 -10.73
CA ARG A 45 15.01 -11.00 -10.60
C ARG A 45 14.91 -11.85 -9.34
N ASP A 46 15.41 -13.07 -9.40
CA ASP A 46 15.61 -13.89 -8.21
C ASP A 46 16.73 -13.30 -7.31
N ILE A 47 16.60 -13.48 -5.99
CA ILE A 47 17.57 -12.96 -5.01
C ILE A 47 18.91 -13.73 -5.00
N TYR A 48 18.90 -14.99 -5.42
CA TYR A 48 20.07 -15.89 -5.41
C TYR A 48 20.66 -16.13 -6.81
N SER A 49 19.86 -15.98 -7.86
CA SER A 49 20.28 -16.15 -9.25
C SER A 49 20.02 -14.92 -10.10
N THR A 50 21.08 -14.33 -10.63
CA THR A 50 21.00 -13.20 -11.58
C THR A 50 20.52 -13.62 -12.97
N ALA A 51 20.52 -14.93 -13.27
CA ALA A 51 20.11 -15.48 -14.56
C ALA A 51 18.63 -15.88 -14.60
N SER A 52 17.89 -15.75 -13.48
CA SER A 52 16.49 -16.14 -13.40
C SER A 52 15.60 -14.94 -13.12
N ASN A 53 14.57 -14.81 -13.95
CA ASN A 53 13.46 -13.89 -13.74
C ASN A 53 12.25 -14.70 -13.28
N GLN A 54 11.54 -14.20 -12.27
CA GLN A 54 10.33 -14.80 -11.75
C GLN A 54 9.17 -13.83 -11.92
N ARG A 55 7.98 -14.38 -12.17
CA ARG A 55 6.73 -13.62 -12.19
C ARG A 55 6.13 -13.64 -10.79
N TYR A 56 5.89 -12.46 -10.25
CA TYR A 56 5.27 -12.27 -8.95
C TYR A 56 3.85 -11.76 -9.17
N THR A 57 2.94 -12.24 -8.33
CA THR A 57 1.54 -11.80 -8.28
C THR A 57 1.22 -11.43 -6.84
N ILE A 58 0.77 -10.21 -6.64
CA ILE A 58 0.24 -9.71 -5.36
C ILE A 58 -1.25 -9.45 -5.60
N GLN A 59 -2.10 -10.07 -4.81
CA GLN A 59 -3.54 -9.86 -4.86
C GLN A 59 -3.95 -9.22 -3.53
N LEU A 60 -4.72 -8.15 -3.61
CA LEU A 60 -5.26 -7.42 -2.48
C LEU A 60 -6.78 -7.36 -2.65
N SER A 61 -7.51 -7.69 -1.60
CA SER A 61 -8.95 -7.40 -1.57
C SER A 61 -9.20 -5.90 -1.47
N VAL A 62 -10.44 -5.48 -1.70
CA VAL A 62 -10.86 -4.08 -1.48
C VAL A 62 -10.59 -3.64 -0.03
N ASP A 63 -10.81 -4.50 0.96
CA ASP A 63 -10.63 -4.18 2.39
C ASP A 63 -9.14 -4.02 2.75
N GLU A 64 -8.28 -4.88 2.19
CA GLU A 64 -6.83 -4.77 2.37
C GLU A 64 -6.30 -3.50 1.68
N LEU A 65 -6.82 -3.18 0.50
CA LEU A 65 -6.47 -1.95 -0.20
C LEU A 65 -6.91 -0.71 0.58
N ALA A 66 -8.12 -0.73 1.16
CA ALA A 66 -8.61 0.36 2.02
C ALA A 66 -7.69 0.57 3.24
N THR A 67 -7.22 -0.52 3.85
CA THR A 67 -6.25 -0.49 4.96
C THR A 67 -4.92 0.14 4.54
N ILE A 68 -4.43 -0.15 3.32
CA ILE A 68 -3.17 0.41 2.79
C ILE A 68 -3.30 1.90 2.48
N LEU A 69 -4.48 2.31 1.98
CA LEU A 69 -4.71 3.68 1.57
C LEU A 69 -4.90 4.64 2.74
N ASP A 70 -5.02 4.13 3.97
CA ASP A 70 -5.22 4.91 5.20
C ASP A 70 -6.19 6.06 4.96
N VAL A 71 -7.33 5.72 4.34
CA VAL A 71 -8.47 6.64 4.26
C VAL A 71 -9.11 6.62 5.64
N ASP A 72 -8.36 7.13 6.62
CA ASP A 72 -8.93 7.72 7.81
C ASP A 72 -9.86 8.82 7.28
N ASP A 73 -11.15 8.52 7.30
CA ASP A 73 -12.20 9.51 7.25
C ASP A 73 -12.00 10.42 8.47
N ASP A 74 -11.15 11.44 8.31
CA ASP A 74 -11.05 12.62 9.19
C ASP A 74 -12.35 13.42 9.10
N SER A 75 -13.51 12.77 9.25
CA SER A 75 -14.73 13.43 9.69
C SER A 75 -14.56 13.71 11.20
N GLU A 76 -13.71 14.69 11.52
CA GLU A 76 -13.87 15.48 12.73
C GLU A 76 -15.22 16.21 12.60
N ASP A 77 -16.31 15.52 12.95
CA ASP A 77 -17.60 16.14 13.21
C ASP A 77 -17.40 17.08 14.41
N GLY A 78 -17.15 18.35 14.09
CA GLY A 78 -17.19 19.45 15.02
C GLY A 78 -18.58 19.59 15.61
N ALA A 79 -18.82 18.92 16.75
CA ALA A 79 -19.90 19.28 17.65
C ALA A 79 -19.36 20.28 18.68
N SER A 80 -19.36 21.56 18.28
CA SER A 80 -19.31 22.66 19.24
C SER A 80 -20.61 22.65 20.05
N GLU A 81 -20.59 22.14 21.28
CA GLU A 81 -21.65 22.48 22.24
C GLU A 81 -21.27 23.79 22.93
N ALA A 82 -22.00 24.82 22.52
CA ALA A 82 -22.00 26.15 23.10
C ALA A 82 -22.31 26.06 24.61
N GLY A 83 -21.44 26.64 25.43
CA GLY A 83 -21.75 26.91 26.83
C GLY A 83 -22.89 27.91 26.90
N ASP A 84 -24.10 27.42 27.19
CA ASP A 84 -25.26 28.24 27.46
C ASP A 84 -25.44 28.44 28.97
N GLY A 85 -25.62 29.71 29.35
CA GLY A 85 -26.61 30.07 30.35
C GLY A 85 -26.27 29.86 31.82
N ALA A 86 -25.68 30.90 32.40
CA ALA A 86 -26.09 31.54 33.65
C ALA A 86 -27.05 30.77 34.59
N ASN A 87 -26.64 30.62 35.86
CA ASN A 87 -27.59 30.84 36.94
C ASN A 87 -26.95 31.62 38.09
N ALA A 88 -27.53 32.78 38.35
CA ALA A 88 -27.28 33.65 39.49
C ALA A 88 -28.52 33.61 40.38
N ALA A 89 -28.34 33.41 41.68
CA ALA A 89 -29.19 33.87 42.80
C ALA A 89 -28.69 33.14 44.06
N GLU A 90 -27.98 33.85 44.94
CA GLU A 90 -28.45 34.38 46.24
C GLU A 90 -28.28 33.38 47.41
#